data_AF-A0A355FPQ6-F1
#
_entry.id   AF-A0A355FPQ6-F1
#
_cell.length_a   1.000
_cell.length_b   1.000
_cell.length_c   1.000
_cell.angle_alpha   90.00
_cell.angle_beta   90.00
_cell.angle_gamma   90.00
#
_symmetry.space_group_name_H-M   'P 1'
#
loop_
_entity.id
_entity.type
_entity.pdbx_description
1 polymer ?
#
loop_
_entity_poly.entity_id
_entity_poly.type
_entity_poly.pdbx_seq_one_letter_code
_entity_poly.pdbx_strand_id
1 'polypeptide(L)' 'TLDIGGDKELPALKLDKEMNPFLGVRAIRLCLKNQALFTTQLRALYRAS' A
#
# COMPACT_ATOMS: atom_id res chain seq x y z
N THR A 1 5.62 -4.09 -5.99
CA THR A 1 5.30 -3.74 -4.59
C THR A 1 3.81 -3.45 -4.51
N LEU A 2 3.23 -3.23 -3.33
CA LEU A 2 1.78 -3.17 -3.16
C LEU A 2 1.16 -1.97 -3.90
N ASP A 3 0.21 -2.23 -4.81
CA ASP A 3 -0.65 -1.22 -5.44
C ASP A 3 -2.11 -1.42 -4.99
N ILE A 4 -2.46 -0.77 -3.88
CA ILE A 4 -3.79 -0.78 -3.29
C ILE A 4 -4.19 0.62 -2.82
N GLY A 5 -5.47 0.80 -2.48
CA GLY A 5 -6.12 2.10 -2.37
C GLY A 5 -6.74 2.52 -3.71
N GLY A 6 -7.46 3.63 -3.73
CA GLY A 6 -8.26 3.94 -4.92
C GLY A 6 -9.59 3.17 -4.92
N ASP A 7 -9.85 2.53 -6.05
CA ASP A 7 -10.90 1.53 -6.29
C ASP A 7 -10.55 0.14 -5.72
N LYS A 8 -9.27 -0.09 -5.40
CA LYS A 8 -8.78 -1.36 -4.87
C LYS A 8 -8.84 -1.33 -3.35
N GLU A 9 -9.94 -1.80 -2.78
CA GLU A 9 -10.10 -1.90 -1.33
C GLU A 9 -9.45 -3.18 -0.77
N LEU A 10 -8.86 -3.07 0.44
CA LEU A 10 -8.42 -4.23 1.22
C LEU A 10 -8.95 -4.12 2.65
N PRO A 11 -10.00 -4.87 3.01
CA PRO A 11 -10.62 -4.78 4.34
C PRO A 11 -9.63 -4.97 5.50
N ALA A 12 -8.59 -5.79 5.30
CA ALA A 12 -7.55 -6.03 6.30
C ALA A 12 -6.69 -4.79 6.63
N LEU A 13 -6.56 -3.82 5.71
CA LEU A 13 -5.76 -2.61 5.91
C LEU A 13 -6.54 -1.44 6.53
N LYS A 14 -7.88 -1.57 6.68
CA LYS A 14 -8.77 -0.56 7.29
C LYS A 14 -8.41 0.89 6.87
N LEU A 15 -8.29 1.11 5.57
CA LEU A 15 -7.96 2.43 5.04
C LEU A 15 -9.14 3.39 5.24
N ASP A 16 -8.83 4.64 5.59
CA ASP A 16 -9.83 5.70 5.69
C ASP A 16 -10.48 5.95 4.32
N LYS A 17 -11.77 6.27 4.31
CA LYS A 17 -12.44 6.71 3.09
C LYS A 17 -11.98 8.11 2.71
N GLU A 18 -11.50 8.25 1.48
CA GLU A 18 -11.07 9.52 0.91
C GLU A 18 -12.12 10.03 -0.08
N MET A 19 -12.29 11.35 -0.17
CA MET A 19 -13.21 11.98 -1.14
C MET A 19 -12.85 11.62 -2.59
N ASN A 20 -11.55 11.54 -2.91
CA ASN A 20 -11.06 11.06 -4.19
C ASN A 20 -9.92 10.06 -3.98
N PRO A 21 -10.23 8.74 -3.97
CA PRO A 21 -9.24 7.69 -3.74
C PRO A 21 -8.14 7.60 -4.80
N PHE A 22 -8.37 8.07 -6.03
CA PHE A 22 -7.34 8.08 -7.08
C PHE A 22 -6.26 9.14 -6.81
N LEU A 23 -6.66 10.25 -6.20
CA LEU A 23 -5.75 11.33 -5.82
C LEU A 23 -5.18 11.18 -4.40
N GLY A 24 -5.74 10.28 -3.60
CA GLY A 24 -5.35 10.08 -2.20
C GLY A 24 -4.19 9.11 -1.95
N VAL A 25 -4.17 8.49 -0.76
CA VAL A 25 -3.06 7.65 -0.28
C VAL A 25 -3.17 6.23 -0.80
N ARG A 26 -2.49 5.97 -1.91
CA ARG A 26 -2.45 4.66 -2.59
C ARG A 26 -1.05 4.25 -3.04
N ALA A 27 -0.88 2.98 -3.38
CA ALA A 27 0.33 2.42 -3.97
C ALA A 27 1.60 2.78 -3.18
N ILE A 28 2.60 3.38 -3.85
CA ILE A 28 3.85 3.81 -3.22
C ILE A 28 3.62 4.81 -2.08
N ARG A 29 2.62 5.70 -2.18
CA ARG A 29 2.30 6.66 -1.10
C ARG A 29 1.86 5.94 0.17
N LEU A 30 1.04 4.90 0.02
CA LEU A 30 0.66 4.03 1.14
C LEU A 30 1.86 3.25 1.69
N CYS A 31 2.73 2.74 0.83
CA CYS A 31 3.94 2.01 1.23
C CYS A 31 4.92 2.89 2.02
N LEU A 32 5.11 4.15 1.60
CA LEU A 32 5.97 5.10 2.30
C LEU A 32 5.37 5.56 3.64
N LYS A 33 4.03 5.66 3.71
CA LYS A 33 3.32 5.94 4.97
C LYS A 33 3.39 4.75 5.94
N ASN A 34 3.41 3.52 5.44
CA ASN A 34 3.51 2.27 6.21
C ASN A 34 4.82 1.53 5.92
N GLN A 35 5.94 2.07 6.42
CA GLN A 35 7.28 1.54 6.12
C GLN A 35 7.44 0.05 6.48
N ALA A 36 6.84 -0.43 7.58
CA ALA A 36 6.92 -1.83 7.98
C ALA A 36 6.34 -2.79 6.91
N LEU A 37 5.19 -2.43 6.32
CA LEU A 37 4.56 -3.16 5.22
C LEU A 37 5.48 -3.16 3.99
N PHE A 38 6.05 -2.01 3.67
CA PHE A 38 6.88 -1.84 2.48
C PHE A 38 8.21 -2.61 2.59
N THR A 39 8.92 -2.48 3.71
CA THR A 39 10.17 -3.19 3.98
C THR A 39 9.96 -4.70 3.98
N THR A 40 8.82 -5.19 4.47
CA THR A 40 8.48 -6.63 4.41
C THR A 40 8.43 -7.11 2.96
N GLN A 41 7.75 -6.39 2.07
CA GLN A 41 7.72 -6.74 0.65
C GLN A 41 9.08 -6.66 -0.02
N LEU A 42 9.86 -5.59 0.23
CA LEU A 42 11.19 -5.44 -0.37
C LEU A 42 12.14 -6.56 0.07
N ARG A 43 12.12 -6.94 1.35
CA ARG A 43 12.90 -8.08 1.85
C ARG A 43 12.45 -9.40 1.23
N ALA A 44 11.15 -9.60 1.05
CA ALA A 44 10.63 -10.81 0.41
C ALA A 44 11.09 -10.89 -1.06
N LEU A 45 11.00 -9.79 -1.80
CA LEU A 45 11.49 -9.72 -3.18
C LEU A 45 13.00 -10.00 -3.26
N TYR A 46 13.81 -9.39 -2.38
CA TYR A 46 15.26 -9.61 -2.33
C TYR A 46 15.64 -11.06 -1.95
N ARG A 47 14.81 -11.77 -1.18
CA ARG A 47 15.05 -13.19 -0.85
C ARG A 47 14.66 -14.15 -1.97
N ALA A 48 13.76 -13.73 -2.86
CA ALA A 48 13.24 -14.55 -3.95
C ALA A 48 13.98 -14.33 -5.28
N SER A 49 14.90 -13.36 -5.34
CA SER A 49 15.77 -13.08 -6.48
C SER A 49 16.96 -14.01 -6.56
#